data_AF-A0A7W7FYD2-F1
#
_entry.id   AF-A0A7W7FYD2-F1
#
_cell.length_a   1.000
_cell.length_b   1.000
_cell.length_c   1.000
_cell.angle_alpha   90.00
_cell.angle_beta   90.00
_cell.angle_gamma   90.00
#
_symmetry.space_group_name_H-M   'P 1'
#
loop_
_entity.id
_entity.type
_entity.pdbx_description
1 polymer ?
#
loop_
_entity_poly.entity_id
_entity_poly.type
_entity_poly.pdbx_seq_one_letter_code
_entity_poly.pdbx_strand_id
1 'polypeptide(L)'
;MFTTARSTARVRAADVPSRRLTGLALLLGCLAGLLAVQAPAAAARVRAVAELPTDLEKIRAGESTALYGSPELRALEQRKSAVVSIGDSQVSGEGVGNYEPGTDGPVNFCHRSVDAAVHQARFDTELRFNLACSGAESTHLVYRSGSKQFDELNQGDSLAIKARNTRIRLIWLMSGANDHGGLEFGPLAKDCAGRRLLLIGNCWPTYTDVMQQRINSSQASLEKGIASVRQTMRDAGYGDGDYQFVLGSYPSPFSPDVEDNPKFPGWDQGGCLIYLKDQAFGRNKVVPLFERAVRQAAKNTGVRYLDTSRLLHGHEVCTDTPWARGLTFVGSQQSFHPNEAGHTAYGDCLTAFYANPGWSEATCVDPASTGTATLYRGLLDFRQLRNTKTSLCVDSEGYSTRVGYRLLAWNCTGGGNQGFWRDPATASLHIELNHDRCVGPAGPAVAPGAAAQLQECTGAANQRWAVVEGLLRSTANPAVCLAPVAETPGAAVQLAACNPADPGQSWSFEPQTGGVGFGHSDWIPTSAY
;
A
#
# COMPACT_ATOMS: atom_id res chain seq x y z
N MET A 1 -45.69 -19.96 3.78
CA MET A 1 -45.77 -20.21 5.24
C MET A 1 -44.63 -21.13 5.63
N PHE A 2 -44.02 -20.85 6.78
CA PHE A 2 -42.89 -21.53 7.44
C PHE A 2 -41.46 -21.16 7.01
N THR A 3 -41.02 -20.12 7.72
CA THR A 3 -39.72 -19.69 8.25
C THR A 3 -38.72 -20.75 8.74
N THR A 4 -37.48 -20.24 8.95
CA THR A 4 -36.37 -20.64 9.87
C THR A 4 -35.18 -21.34 9.21
N ALA A 5 -33.91 -21.07 9.55
CA ALA A 5 -33.23 -20.00 10.27
C ALA A 5 -31.73 -20.14 9.95
N ARG A 6 -31.01 -19.02 9.76
CA ARG A 6 -29.53 -19.01 9.62
C ARG A 6 -28.91 -19.08 11.01
N SER A 7 -28.02 -20.04 11.23
CA SER A 7 -27.17 -20.16 12.43
C SER A 7 -25.79 -19.61 12.13
N THR A 8 -25.40 -18.56 12.86
CA THR A 8 -24.04 -18.00 12.91
C THR A 8 -23.23 -18.69 14.00
N ALA A 9 -22.18 -19.44 13.62
CA ALA A 9 -21.23 -20.02 14.56
C ALA A 9 -20.19 -18.98 15.01
N ARG A 10 -20.17 -18.67 16.31
CA ARG A 10 -19.07 -17.96 16.98
C ARG A 10 -17.97 -18.95 17.34
N VAL A 11 -16.75 -18.72 16.87
CA VAL A 11 -15.55 -19.46 17.28
C VAL A 11 -15.08 -18.94 18.64
N ARG A 12 -14.97 -19.82 19.63
CA ARG A 12 -14.41 -19.55 20.96
C ARG A 12 -12.88 -19.63 20.91
N ALA A 13 -12.21 -18.65 21.49
CA ALA A 13 -10.78 -18.69 21.77
C ALA A 13 -10.48 -19.74 22.87
N ALA A 14 -9.37 -20.47 22.72
CA ALA A 14 -8.93 -21.49 23.67
C ALA A 14 -8.05 -20.86 24.76
N ASP A 15 -8.43 -21.07 26.03
CA ASP A 15 -7.65 -20.73 27.22
C ASP A 15 -6.57 -21.79 27.50
N VAL A 16 -5.36 -21.34 27.84
CA VAL A 16 -4.24 -22.17 28.32
C VAL A 16 -4.20 -22.10 29.86
N PRO A 17 -4.08 -23.22 30.61
CA PRO A 17 -4.15 -23.19 32.07
C PRO A 17 -2.80 -22.82 32.70
N SER A 18 -2.78 -21.79 33.53
CA SER A 18 -1.64 -21.44 34.39
C SER A 18 -1.71 -22.22 35.72
N ARG A 19 -0.60 -22.88 36.07
CA ARG A 19 -0.43 -23.64 37.30
C ARG A 19 -0.43 -22.71 38.52
N ARG A 20 -1.27 -23.02 39.51
CA ARG A 20 -1.26 -22.39 40.85
C ARG A 20 -0.12 -22.98 41.69
N LEU A 21 0.76 -22.13 42.21
CA LEU A 21 1.65 -22.44 43.33
C LEU A 21 1.17 -21.66 44.55
N THR A 22 0.69 -22.39 45.55
CA THR A 22 0.34 -21.93 46.89
C THR A 22 1.61 -21.54 47.66
N GLY A 23 1.73 -20.25 48.00
CA GLY A 23 2.77 -19.72 48.89
C GLY A 23 2.13 -19.15 50.17
N LEU A 24 2.60 -19.66 51.30
CA LEU A 24 2.16 -19.43 52.67
C LEU A 24 2.27 -17.95 53.09
N ALA A 25 1.23 -17.40 53.72
CA ALA A 25 1.23 -16.06 54.30
C ALA A 25 1.87 -16.08 55.70
N LEU A 26 2.86 -15.20 55.93
CA LEU A 26 3.36 -14.84 57.26
C LEU A 26 3.04 -13.36 57.49
N LEU A 27 2.08 -13.13 58.39
CA LEU A 27 1.66 -11.83 58.90
C LEU A 27 2.70 -11.32 59.91
N LEU A 28 3.36 -10.21 59.59
CA LEU A 28 4.05 -9.36 60.56
C LEU A 28 3.55 -7.93 60.36
N GLY A 29 2.79 -7.47 61.34
CA GLY A 29 2.22 -6.14 61.38
C GLY A 29 3.27 -5.08 61.70
N CYS A 30 3.23 -3.99 60.93
CA CYS A 30 3.73 -2.68 61.35
C CYS A 30 2.65 -1.66 61.04
N LEU A 31 2.08 -1.08 62.10
CA LEU A 31 1.28 0.15 62.02
C LEU A 31 2.20 1.30 61.60
N ALA A 32 1.96 1.88 60.43
CA ALA A 32 2.42 3.22 60.07
C ALA A 32 1.22 3.98 59.48
N GLY A 33 0.91 5.13 60.08
CA GLY A 33 -0.25 5.94 59.73
C GLY A 33 -0.22 6.41 58.27
N LEU A 34 -1.27 6.09 57.53
CA LEU A 34 -1.52 6.63 56.20
C LEU A 34 -2.20 8.00 56.34
N LEU A 35 -1.40 9.07 56.25
CA LEU A 35 -1.89 10.34 55.73
C LEU A 35 -2.25 10.10 54.26
N ALA A 36 -3.54 10.05 53.96
CA ALA A 36 -4.03 10.04 52.59
C ALA A 36 -3.72 11.41 51.96
N VAL A 37 -2.56 11.52 51.31
CA VAL A 37 -2.29 12.59 50.37
C VAL A 37 -3.17 12.30 49.15
N GLN A 38 -4.33 12.97 49.08
CA GLN A 38 -5.06 13.07 47.83
C GLN A 38 -4.14 13.78 46.83
N ALA A 39 -3.56 13.01 45.90
CA ALA A 39 -2.96 13.61 44.72
C ALA A 39 -4.05 14.47 44.05
N PRO A 40 -3.76 15.72 43.66
CA PRO A 40 -4.74 16.50 42.92
C PRO A 40 -5.09 15.68 41.68
N ALA A 41 -6.38 15.52 41.40
CA ALA A 41 -6.81 15.09 40.07
C ALA A 41 -6.05 15.97 39.08
N ALA A 42 -5.22 15.36 38.22
CA ALA A 42 -4.46 16.08 37.23
C ALA A 42 -5.49 16.79 36.33
N ALA A 43 -5.75 18.06 36.61
CA ALA A 43 -6.48 18.92 35.71
C ALA A 43 -5.76 18.81 34.36
N ALA A 44 -6.41 18.23 33.37
CA ALA A 44 -5.88 18.15 32.03
C ALA A 44 -5.48 19.56 31.63
N ARG A 45 -4.17 19.84 31.55
CA ARG A 45 -3.69 21.16 31.12
C ARG A 45 -4.22 21.35 29.71
N VAL A 46 -5.13 22.30 29.53
CA VAL A 46 -5.55 22.78 28.21
C VAL A 46 -4.27 23.22 27.50
N ARG A 47 -3.89 22.51 26.44
CA ARG A 47 -2.71 22.89 25.66
C ARG A 47 -3.00 24.24 25.01
N ALA A 48 -2.07 25.18 25.16
CA ALA A 48 -2.20 26.50 24.54
C ALA A 48 -2.25 26.34 23.01
N VAL A 49 -3.23 26.98 22.38
CA VAL A 49 -3.35 27.05 20.92
C VAL A 49 -2.58 28.28 20.46
N ALA A 50 -1.64 28.11 19.53
CA ALA A 50 -0.91 29.22 18.95
C ALA A 50 -1.83 30.02 18.01
N GLU A 51 -1.71 31.36 18.07
CA GLU A 51 -2.46 32.27 17.22
C GLU A 51 -2.16 32.05 15.73
N LEU A 52 -3.19 32.19 14.89
CA LEU A 52 -3.02 32.24 13.45
C LEU A 52 -2.69 33.68 13.01
N PRO A 53 -1.96 33.83 11.89
CA PRO A 53 -1.89 35.10 11.17
C PRO A 53 -3.27 35.65 10.84
N THR A 54 -3.41 36.97 10.79
CA THR A 54 -4.70 37.66 10.64
C THR A 54 -5.51 37.18 9.43
N ASP A 55 -4.85 36.88 8.31
CA ASP A 55 -5.48 36.37 7.09
C ASP A 55 -6.06 34.96 7.28
N LEU A 56 -5.29 34.04 7.87
CA LEU A 56 -5.76 32.68 8.18
C LEU A 56 -6.79 32.65 9.30
N GLU A 57 -6.63 33.52 10.31
CA GLU A 57 -7.55 33.67 11.43
C GLU A 57 -8.93 34.14 10.95
N LYS A 58 -8.97 35.05 9.97
CA LYS A 58 -10.22 35.49 9.34
C LYS A 58 -10.97 34.33 8.68
N ILE A 59 -10.26 33.47 7.95
CA ILE A 59 -10.84 32.26 7.33
C ILE A 59 -11.34 31.31 8.41
N ARG A 60 -10.50 31.03 9.41
CA ARG A 60 -10.84 30.16 10.53
C ARG A 60 -12.09 30.63 11.28
N ALA A 61 -12.20 31.92 11.59
CA ALA A 61 -13.35 32.52 12.26
C ALA A 61 -14.65 32.38 11.45
N GLY A 62 -14.56 32.58 10.12
CA GLY A 62 -15.68 32.37 9.20
C GLY A 62 -16.15 30.90 9.21
N GLU A 63 -15.23 29.95 9.08
CA GLU A 63 -15.53 28.52 9.14
C GLU A 63 -16.11 28.09 10.50
N SER A 64 -15.57 28.62 11.60
CA SER A 64 -16.11 28.36 12.94
C SER A 64 -17.55 28.85 13.07
N THR A 65 -17.84 30.04 12.53
CA THR A 65 -19.19 30.59 12.52
C THR A 65 -20.14 29.72 11.71
N ALA A 66 -19.72 29.20 10.57
CA ALA A 66 -20.52 28.28 9.77
C ALA A 66 -20.78 26.94 10.50
N LEU A 67 -19.79 26.40 11.21
CA LEU A 67 -19.90 25.13 11.91
C LEU A 67 -20.68 25.21 13.22
N TYR A 68 -20.58 26.34 13.92
CA TYR A 68 -20.98 26.47 15.33
C TYR A 68 -21.78 27.71 15.68
N GLY A 69 -22.03 28.62 14.73
CA GLY A 69 -22.71 29.90 14.97
C GLY A 69 -21.87 30.95 15.69
N SER A 70 -20.57 30.71 15.93
CA SER A 70 -19.67 31.66 16.58
C SER A 70 -18.24 31.56 16.02
N PRO A 71 -17.50 32.68 15.93
CA PRO A 71 -16.09 32.67 15.53
C PRO A 71 -15.16 32.13 16.62
N GLU A 72 -15.60 31.99 17.87
CA GLU A 72 -14.73 31.68 19.01
C GLU A 72 -14.05 30.31 18.89
N LEU A 73 -12.78 30.25 19.31
CA LEU A 73 -12.07 28.98 19.45
C LEU A 73 -12.73 28.12 20.53
N ARG A 74 -13.10 26.91 20.16
CA ARG A 74 -13.65 25.90 21.08
C ARG A 74 -12.55 25.03 21.65
N ALA A 75 -12.75 24.53 22.86
CA ALA A 75 -11.90 23.49 23.43
C ALA A 75 -11.98 22.21 22.56
N LEU A 76 -10.90 21.43 22.50
CA LEU A 76 -10.74 20.35 21.52
C LEU A 76 -11.88 19.32 21.58
N GLU A 77 -12.36 19.00 22.78
CA GLU A 77 -13.45 18.07 23.04
C GLU A 77 -14.83 18.59 22.63
N GLN A 78 -14.99 19.90 22.44
CA GLN A 78 -16.23 20.55 22.00
C GLN A 78 -16.28 20.74 20.48
N ARG A 79 -15.19 20.44 19.77
CA ARG A 79 -15.12 20.55 18.31
C ARG A 79 -15.72 19.30 17.67
N LYS A 80 -16.43 19.49 16.55
CA LYS A 80 -16.91 18.40 15.69
C LYS A 80 -15.75 17.52 15.27
N SER A 81 -15.97 16.21 15.28
CA SER A 81 -14.97 15.22 14.86
C SER A 81 -14.76 15.26 13.34
N ALA A 82 -13.51 15.12 12.90
CA ALA A 82 -13.19 15.16 11.47
C ALA A 82 -12.09 14.17 11.07
N VAL A 83 -12.06 13.79 9.80
CA VAL A 83 -10.89 13.19 9.14
C VAL A 83 -10.41 14.12 8.03
N VAL A 84 -9.11 14.05 7.73
CA VAL A 84 -8.45 14.86 6.71
C VAL A 84 -7.61 13.98 5.81
N SER A 85 -7.80 14.08 4.48
CA SER A 85 -6.77 13.68 3.52
C SER A 85 -5.97 14.90 3.08
N ILE A 86 -4.66 14.72 2.92
CA ILE A 86 -3.71 15.76 2.50
C ILE A 86 -2.67 15.11 1.57
N GLY A 87 -2.14 15.85 0.61
CA GLY A 87 -1.17 15.33 -0.36
C GLY A 87 -1.54 15.61 -1.80
N ASP A 88 -1.25 14.66 -2.67
CA ASP A 88 -1.31 14.84 -4.12
C ASP A 88 -2.54 14.23 -4.80
N SER A 89 -2.45 14.05 -6.11
CA SER A 89 -3.51 13.54 -6.98
C SER A 89 -4.05 12.17 -6.56
N GLN A 90 -3.23 11.32 -5.93
CA GLN A 90 -3.67 9.99 -5.50
C GLN A 90 -4.74 10.02 -4.41
N VAL A 91 -4.81 11.12 -3.66
CA VAL A 91 -5.78 11.30 -2.57
C VAL A 91 -6.72 12.47 -2.81
N SER A 92 -6.45 13.33 -3.80
CA SER A 92 -7.42 14.31 -4.27
C SER A 92 -8.61 13.63 -4.96
N GLY A 93 -8.36 12.53 -5.69
CA GLY A 93 -9.37 11.88 -6.52
C GLY A 93 -9.25 12.22 -8.01
N GLU A 94 -8.08 12.70 -8.44
CA GLU A 94 -7.73 12.82 -9.86
C GLU A 94 -8.06 11.53 -10.60
N GLY A 95 -8.80 11.61 -11.70
CA GLY A 95 -9.25 10.45 -12.46
C GLY A 95 -10.54 9.80 -11.95
N VAL A 96 -11.06 10.15 -10.77
CA VAL A 96 -12.40 9.66 -10.41
C VAL A 96 -13.48 10.39 -11.20
N GLY A 97 -13.34 11.71 -11.34
CA GLY A 97 -14.41 12.61 -11.80
C GLY A 97 -15.19 13.19 -10.61
N ASN A 98 -16.38 13.74 -10.87
CA ASN A 98 -17.25 14.33 -9.84
C ASN A 98 -16.52 15.27 -8.86
N TYR A 99 -15.87 16.29 -9.43
CA TYR A 99 -14.99 17.18 -8.67
C TYR A 99 -15.76 18.27 -7.93
N GLU A 100 -15.26 18.63 -6.76
CA GLU A 100 -15.72 19.76 -5.96
C GLU A 100 -15.73 21.04 -6.81
N PRO A 101 -16.77 21.88 -6.71
CA PRO A 101 -16.84 23.14 -7.46
C PRO A 101 -15.59 24.00 -7.25
N GLY A 102 -15.03 24.50 -8.35
CA GLY A 102 -13.81 25.32 -8.34
C GLY A 102 -12.51 24.54 -8.42
N THR A 103 -12.54 23.20 -8.38
CA THR A 103 -11.33 22.36 -8.43
C THR A 103 -11.06 21.67 -9.77
N ASP A 104 -11.99 21.85 -10.73
CA ASP A 104 -11.89 21.40 -12.12
C ASP A 104 -12.29 22.57 -13.04
N GLY A 105 -11.29 23.31 -13.51
CA GLY A 105 -11.50 24.51 -14.32
C GLY A 105 -10.19 25.08 -14.87
N PRO A 106 -10.27 26.16 -15.68
CA PRO A 106 -9.13 26.64 -16.49
C PRO A 106 -7.92 27.12 -15.67
N VAL A 107 -8.09 27.36 -14.37
CA VAL A 107 -7.04 27.87 -13.48
C VAL A 107 -6.77 26.97 -12.28
N ASN A 108 -7.60 25.95 -12.04
CA ASN A 108 -7.51 25.05 -10.90
C ASN A 108 -7.88 23.64 -11.32
N PHE A 109 -6.90 22.74 -11.18
CA PHE A 109 -7.04 21.32 -11.46
C PHE A 109 -6.66 20.51 -10.23
N CYS A 110 -6.95 21.00 -9.02
CA CYS A 110 -6.74 20.19 -7.83
C CYS A 110 -7.52 18.89 -7.87
N HIS A 111 -8.64 18.87 -8.60
CA HIS A 111 -9.43 17.69 -8.86
C HIS A 111 -9.72 16.93 -7.57
N ARG A 112 -10.35 17.65 -6.63
CA ARG A 112 -10.83 17.05 -5.39
C ARG A 112 -12.17 16.38 -5.67
N SER A 113 -12.17 15.07 -5.80
CA SER A 113 -13.39 14.31 -6.07
C SER A 113 -14.17 14.09 -4.78
N VAL A 114 -15.49 14.28 -4.82
CA VAL A 114 -16.38 13.88 -3.71
C VAL A 114 -16.50 12.36 -3.59
N ASP A 115 -16.01 11.63 -4.60
CA ASP A 115 -15.89 10.18 -4.63
C ASP A 115 -14.43 9.73 -4.36
N ALA A 116 -13.55 10.61 -3.88
CA ALA A 116 -12.22 10.21 -3.43
C ALA A 116 -12.29 9.28 -2.21
N ALA A 117 -11.24 8.50 -1.98
CA ALA A 117 -11.18 7.44 -0.97
C ALA A 117 -11.51 7.93 0.47
N VAL A 118 -11.19 9.18 0.83
CA VAL A 118 -11.56 9.77 2.13
C VAL A 118 -13.08 9.89 2.32
N HIS A 119 -13.84 10.07 1.24
CA HIS A 119 -15.30 10.15 1.24
C HIS A 119 -15.94 8.76 1.13
N GLN A 120 -15.29 7.80 0.47
CA GLN A 120 -15.76 6.42 0.37
C GLN A 120 -15.52 5.59 1.64
N ALA A 121 -14.43 5.85 2.37
CA ALA A 121 -14.09 5.14 3.61
C ALA A 121 -15.17 5.29 4.70
N ARG A 122 -15.22 4.37 5.66
CA ARG A 122 -16.18 4.41 6.77
C ARG A 122 -15.49 4.87 8.04
N PHE A 123 -15.77 6.11 8.44
CA PHE A 123 -15.28 6.71 9.68
C PHE A 123 -16.43 7.06 10.62
N ASP A 124 -16.19 6.90 11.92
CA ASP A 124 -17.08 7.40 12.98
C ASP A 124 -16.72 8.87 13.30
N THR A 125 -16.95 9.75 12.32
CA THR A 125 -16.68 11.19 12.41
C THR A 125 -17.74 12.00 11.70
N GLU A 126 -17.99 13.23 12.18
CA GLU A 126 -19.01 14.12 11.65
C GLU A 126 -18.63 14.78 10.33
N LEU A 127 -17.34 15.08 10.15
CA LEU A 127 -16.82 15.85 9.02
C LEU A 127 -15.69 15.11 8.31
N ARG A 128 -15.53 15.41 7.02
CA ARG A 128 -14.46 14.87 6.17
C ARG A 128 -13.94 16.01 5.30
N PHE A 129 -12.62 16.17 5.28
CA PHE A 129 -11.98 17.19 4.46
C PHE A 129 -10.98 16.54 3.53
N ASN A 130 -11.05 16.90 2.25
CA ASN A 130 -9.99 16.63 1.31
C ASN A 130 -9.21 17.93 1.10
N LEU A 131 -7.98 17.99 1.62
CA LEU A 131 -7.07 19.12 1.41
C LEU A 131 -6.04 18.82 0.32
N ALA A 132 -6.08 17.63 -0.25
CA ALA A 132 -5.16 17.24 -1.30
C ALA A 132 -5.43 18.00 -2.59
N CYS A 133 -4.41 18.05 -3.44
CA CYS A 133 -4.50 18.72 -4.72
C CYS A 133 -3.60 18.03 -5.73
N SER A 134 -4.14 17.76 -6.92
CA SER A 134 -3.37 17.19 -8.02
C SER A 134 -2.10 17.98 -8.31
N GLY A 135 -1.01 17.25 -8.55
CA GLY A 135 0.33 17.81 -8.78
C GLY A 135 1.00 18.41 -7.53
N ALA A 136 0.40 18.34 -6.34
CA ALA A 136 1.04 18.86 -5.14
C ALA A 136 2.33 18.09 -4.79
N GLU A 137 3.35 18.87 -4.44
CA GLU A 137 4.61 18.42 -3.84
C GLU A 137 4.57 18.48 -2.31
N SER A 138 5.52 17.81 -1.65
CA SER A 138 5.69 17.82 -0.19
C SER A 138 5.90 19.22 0.41
N THR A 139 6.35 20.20 -0.37
CA THR A 139 6.49 21.61 0.06
C THR A 139 5.14 22.29 0.32
N HIS A 140 4.05 21.80 -0.26
CA HIS A 140 2.68 22.27 -0.01
C HIS A 140 2.12 21.78 1.32
N LEU A 141 2.78 20.82 1.98
CA LEU A 141 2.44 20.37 3.33
C LEU A 141 2.99 21.32 4.40
N VAL A 142 3.96 22.16 4.03
CA VAL A 142 4.69 23.01 4.97
C VAL A 142 3.91 24.28 5.26
N TYR A 143 3.47 24.43 6.50
CA TYR A 143 2.77 25.62 7.00
C TYR A 143 3.61 26.88 6.74
N ARG A 144 2.98 27.91 6.17
CA ARG A 144 3.59 29.20 5.82
C ARG A 144 4.81 29.10 4.89
N SER A 145 4.93 28.04 4.09
CA SER A 145 6.00 27.99 3.07
C SER A 145 5.81 29.01 1.96
N GLY A 146 4.59 29.52 1.78
CA GLY A 146 4.23 30.40 0.66
C GLY A 146 4.05 29.65 -0.66
N SER A 147 4.34 28.33 -0.70
CA SER A 147 4.04 27.47 -1.84
C SER A 147 2.53 27.44 -2.08
N LYS A 148 2.14 27.53 -3.35
CA LYS A 148 0.77 27.44 -3.81
C LYS A 148 0.69 26.43 -4.94
N GLN A 149 -0.42 25.70 -4.97
CA GLN A 149 -0.80 24.89 -6.11
C GLN A 149 -2.10 25.46 -6.67
N PHE A 150 -2.07 25.88 -7.93
CA PHE A 150 -3.14 26.68 -8.53
C PHE A 150 -3.46 27.93 -7.69
N ASP A 151 -4.74 28.29 -7.56
CA ASP A 151 -5.23 29.38 -6.73
C ASP A 151 -5.61 28.94 -5.31
N GLU A 152 -5.27 27.70 -4.91
CA GLU A 152 -5.59 27.18 -3.60
C GLU A 152 -4.75 27.78 -2.47
N LEU A 153 -5.33 27.72 -1.27
CA LEU A 153 -4.56 27.87 -0.04
C LEU A 153 -3.59 26.68 0.09
N ASN A 154 -2.38 26.96 0.56
CA ASN A 154 -1.40 25.94 0.91
C ASN A 154 -2.03 24.89 1.86
N GLN A 155 -1.69 23.61 1.70
CA GLN A 155 -2.33 22.53 2.45
C GLN A 155 -1.95 22.57 3.94
N GLY A 156 -0.73 22.98 4.28
CA GLY A 156 -0.31 23.24 5.67
C GLY A 156 -1.09 24.39 6.32
N ASP A 157 -1.34 25.47 5.58
CA ASP A 157 -2.16 26.60 6.05
C ASP A 157 -3.64 26.18 6.23
N SER A 158 -4.16 25.41 5.28
CA SER A 158 -5.50 24.84 5.36
C SER A 158 -5.65 23.91 6.57
N LEU A 159 -4.67 23.03 6.81
CA LEU A 159 -4.67 22.16 7.99
C LEU A 159 -4.64 22.97 9.29
N ALA A 160 -3.85 24.05 9.35
CA ALA A 160 -3.78 24.92 10.52
C ALA A 160 -5.16 25.51 10.89
N ILE A 161 -5.98 25.83 9.89
CA ILE A 161 -7.37 26.29 10.05
C ILE A 161 -8.27 25.13 10.49
N LYS A 162 -8.28 24.01 9.75
CA LYS A 162 -9.16 22.86 10.05
C LYS A 162 -8.89 22.29 11.44
N ALA A 163 -7.64 22.16 11.84
CA ALA A 163 -7.26 21.62 13.14
C ALA A 163 -7.76 22.49 14.30
N ARG A 164 -7.78 23.82 14.15
CA ARG A 164 -8.30 24.75 15.17
C ARG A 164 -9.83 24.76 15.26
N ASN A 165 -10.52 24.43 14.17
CA ASN A 165 -12.00 24.38 14.13
C ASN A 165 -12.60 23.02 14.41
N THR A 166 -11.87 21.93 14.21
CA THR A 166 -12.38 20.56 14.33
C THR A 166 -11.55 19.74 15.29
N ARG A 167 -12.03 18.56 15.68
CA ARG A 167 -11.27 17.52 16.39
C ARG A 167 -10.88 16.45 15.38
N ILE A 168 -9.71 16.63 14.76
CA ILE A 168 -9.18 15.70 13.76
C ILE A 168 -8.86 14.37 14.44
N ARG A 169 -9.40 13.28 13.89
CA ARG A 169 -9.20 11.90 14.34
C ARG A 169 -8.21 11.14 13.46
N LEU A 170 -8.08 11.54 12.21
CA LEU A 170 -7.18 10.96 11.22
C LEU A 170 -6.66 12.04 10.28
N ILE A 171 -5.36 12.01 10.02
CA ILE A 171 -4.72 12.61 8.86
C ILE A 171 -4.18 11.48 8.00
N TRP A 172 -4.66 11.37 6.77
CA TRP A 172 -4.12 10.46 5.75
C TRP A 172 -3.34 11.26 4.72
N LEU A 173 -2.06 10.94 4.58
CA LEU A 173 -1.10 11.62 3.72
C LEU A 173 -0.60 10.69 2.62
N MET A 174 -0.62 11.17 1.37
CA MET A 174 0.14 10.62 0.26
C MET A 174 0.81 11.76 -0.51
N SER A 175 2.14 11.89 -0.41
CA SER A 175 2.92 12.91 -1.11
C SER A 175 4.31 12.37 -1.46
N GLY A 176 5.03 13.08 -2.33
CA GLY A 176 6.42 12.81 -2.68
C GLY A 176 6.62 12.39 -4.13
N ALA A 177 5.55 11.95 -4.82
CA ALA A 177 5.64 11.52 -6.21
C ALA A 177 5.88 12.66 -7.20
N ASN A 178 5.45 13.88 -6.85
CA ASN A 178 5.59 15.08 -7.67
C ASN A 178 6.80 15.95 -7.30
N ASP A 179 7.51 15.63 -6.21
CA ASP A 179 8.54 16.52 -5.64
C ASP A 179 9.60 16.89 -6.68
N HIS A 180 9.81 18.20 -6.84
CA HIS A 180 10.74 18.75 -7.80
C HIS A 180 12.19 18.41 -7.43
N GLY A 181 12.98 17.99 -8.43
CA GLY A 181 14.31 17.42 -8.20
C GLY A 181 14.29 16.08 -7.44
N GLY A 182 13.10 15.49 -7.29
CA GLY A 182 12.85 14.18 -6.73
C GLY A 182 12.36 13.18 -7.78
N LEU A 183 11.39 12.34 -7.42
CA LEU A 183 10.84 11.28 -8.27
C LEU A 183 10.26 11.83 -9.58
N GLU A 184 9.48 12.92 -9.50
CA GLU A 184 8.83 13.54 -10.66
C GLU A 184 8.10 12.50 -11.55
N PHE A 185 7.21 11.71 -10.94
CA PHE A 185 6.56 10.58 -11.61
C PHE A 185 5.73 11.01 -12.83
N GLY A 186 5.05 12.16 -12.75
CA GLY A 186 4.28 12.72 -13.88
C GLY A 186 5.16 12.97 -15.12
N PRO A 187 6.26 13.75 -15.01
CA PRO A 187 7.25 13.89 -16.08
C PRO A 187 7.82 12.56 -16.59
N LEU A 188 8.16 11.62 -15.71
CA LEU A 188 8.63 10.28 -16.09
C LEU A 188 7.60 9.55 -16.96
N ALA A 189 6.35 9.43 -16.49
CA ALA A 189 5.29 8.73 -17.20
C ALA A 189 4.97 9.39 -18.55
N LYS A 190 5.01 10.73 -18.61
CA LYS A 190 4.82 11.49 -19.86
C LYS A 190 5.92 11.21 -20.88
N ASP A 191 7.18 11.12 -20.49
CA ASP A 191 8.27 10.75 -21.40
C ASP A 191 8.10 9.33 -21.93
N CYS A 192 7.79 8.37 -21.06
CA CYS A 192 7.54 6.98 -21.46
C CYS A 192 6.36 6.85 -22.45
N ALA A 193 5.25 7.52 -22.17
CA ALA A 193 4.09 7.53 -23.07
C ALA A 193 4.39 8.27 -24.38
N GLY A 194 5.05 9.42 -24.31
CA GLY A 194 5.43 10.22 -25.49
C GLY A 194 6.35 9.47 -26.43
N ARG A 195 7.36 8.77 -25.91
CA ARG A 195 8.24 7.93 -26.74
C ARG A 195 7.52 6.76 -27.39
N ARG A 196 6.54 6.15 -26.72
CA ARG A 196 5.71 5.09 -27.29
C ARG A 196 4.80 5.60 -28.41
N LEU A 197 4.21 6.78 -28.22
CA LEU A 197 3.37 7.45 -29.22
C LEU A 197 4.16 7.88 -30.46
N LEU A 198 5.39 8.37 -30.26
CA LEU A 198 6.28 8.85 -31.31
C LEU A 198 7.22 7.76 -31.87
N LEU A 199 7.09 6.51 -31.39
CA LEU A 199 7.91 5.37 -31.81
C LEU A 199 9.44 5.60 -31.63
N ILE A 200 9.82 6.33 -30.59
CA ILE A 200 11.22 6.68 -30.28
C ILE A 200 11.96 5.53 -29.56
N GLY A 201 11.21 4.59 -28.98
CA GLY A 201 11.75 3.50 -28.17
C GLY A 201 11.57 3.73 -26.66
N ASN A 202 12.25 2.93 -25.84
CA ASN A 202 12.02 2.93 -24.39
C ASN A 202 12.51 4.20 -23.67
N CYS A 203 11.89 4.52 -22.54
CA CYS A 203 12.31 5.61 -21.65
C CYS A 203 13.26 5.14 -20.54
N TRP A 204 13.11 3.90 -20.07
CA TRP A 204 13.79 3.40 -18.86
C TRP A 204 15.33 3.59 -18.86
N PRO A 205 16.07 3.51 -20.00
CA PRO A 205 17.52 3.69 -19.98
C PRO A 205 17.94 5.08 -19.49
N THR A 206 17.09 6.10 -19.66
CA THR A 206 17.36 7.47 -19.21
C THR A 206 17.26 7.63 -17.69
N TYR A 207 16.49 6.77 -17.01
CA TYR A 207 16.13 6.97 -15.60
C TYR A 207 16.76 5.98 -14.63
N THR A 208 17.09 4.78 -15.09
CA THR A 208 17.49 3.65 -14.24
C THR A 208 18.57 3.99 -13.20
N ASP A 209 19.60 4.77 -13.56
CA ASP A 209 20.74 5.04 -12.67
C ASP A 209 20.51 6.22 -11.73
N VAL A 210 19.68 7.18 -12.15
CA VAL A 210 19.42 8.40 -11.38
C VAL A 210 18.23 8.25 -10.44
N MET A 211 17.40 7.23 -10.65
CA MET A 211 16.12 7.06 -9.97
C MET A 211 16.26 6.94 -8.45
N GLN A 212 17.25 6.17 -7.95
CA GLN A 212 17.45 6.01 -6.51
C GLN A 212 17.79 7.35 -5.85
N GLN A 213 18.66 8.17 -6.46
CA GLN A 213 19.04 9.47 -5.93
C GLN A 213 17.84 10.44 -5.91
N ARG A 214 17.06 10.45 -7.00
CA ARG A 214 15.81 11.22 -7.11
C ARG A 214 14.81 10.85 -6.01
N ILE A 215 14.56 9.56 -5.81
CA ILE A 215 13.68 9.06 -4.75
C ILE A 215 14.18 9.46 -3.36
N ASN A 216 15.50 9.43 -3.11
CA ASN A 216 16.06 9.90 -1.83
C ASN A 216 15.76 11.40 -1.58
N SER A 217 15.74 12.22 -2.63
CA SER A 217 15.37 13.63 -2.54
C SER A 217 13.88 13.79 -2.16
N SER A 218 12.98 13.05 -2.82
CA SER A 218 11.56 12.99 -2.44
C SER A 218 11.36 12.55 -0.99
N GLN A 219 12.12 11.54 -0.52
CA GLN A 219 12.04 11.09 0.86
C GLN A 219 12.35 12.22 1.85
N ALA A 220 13.45 12.94 1.63
CA ALA A 220 13.86 14.03 2.52
C ALA A 220 12.85 15.19 2.53
N SER A 221 12.26 15.52 1.38
CA SER A 221 11.19 16.53 1.27
C SER A 221 9.92 16.08 1.98
N LEU A 222 9.53 14.82 1.84
CA LEU A 222 8.39 14.23 2.54
C LEU A 222 8.56 14.24 4.06
N GLU A 223 9.74 13.88 4.57
CA GLU A 223 10.05 13.93 6.01
C GLU A 223 9.91 15.36 6.57
N LYS A 224 10.34 16.39 5.84
CA LYS A 224 10.14 17.81 6.21
C LYS A 224 8.66 18.18 6.24
N GLY A 225 7.89 17.75 5.23
CA GLY A 225 6.44 17.96 5.18
C GLY A 225 5.73 17.34 6.38
N ILE A 226 6.04 16.08 6.72
CA ILE A 226 5.47 15.38 7.89
C ILE A 226 5.81 16.10 9.20
N ALA A 227 7.06 16.57 9.36
CA ALA A 227 7.46 17.33 10.53
C ALA A 227 6.65 18.64 10.67
N SER A 228 6.42 19.35 9.56
CA SER A 228 5.60 20.57 9.56
C SER A 228 4.13 20.29 9.88
N VAL A 229 3.55 19.20 9.35
CA VAL A 229 2.19 18.76 9.69
C VAL A 229 2.06 18.48 11.20
N ARG A 230 3.02 17.75 11.80
CA ARG A 230 3.03 17.53 13.25
C ARG A 230 3.10 18.82 14.04
N GLN A 231 3.96 19.75 13.62
CA GLN A 231 4.08 21.04 14.28
C GLN A 231 2.77 21.83 14.19
N THR A 232 2.15 21.88 13.01
CA THR A 232 0.85 22.52 12.77
C THR A 232 -0.24 21.97 13.69
N MET A 233 -0.27 20.66 13.90
CA MET A 233 -1.20 20.00 14.82
C MET A 233 -0.93 20.37 16.28
N ARG A 234 0.34 20.39 16.72
CA ARG A 234 0.71 20.83 18.07
C ARG A 234 0.33 22.27 18.32
N ASP A 235 0.58 23.15 17.36
CA ASP A 235 0.21 24.56 17.40
C ASP A 235 -1.31 24.75 17.46
N ALA A 236 -2.09 23.82 16.89
CA ALA A 236 -3.56 23.80 16.98
C ALA A 236 -4.10 23.19 18.30
N GLY A 237 -3.21 22.82 19.23
CA GLY A 237 -3.54 22.31 20.56
C GLY A 237 -3.57 20.78 20.69
N TYR A 238 -3.12 20.02 19.68
CA TYR A 238 -3.11 18.55 19.72
C TYR A 238 -1.83 18.00 20.36
N GLY A 239 -1.95 16.83 20.97
CA GLY A 239 -0.86 15.88 21.15
C GLY A 239 -0.74 14.92 19.98
N ASP A 240 0.48 14.41 19.77
CA ASP A 240 0.77 13.42 18.72
C ASP A 240 -0.06 12.13 18.86
N GLY A 241 -0.65 11.88 20.05
CA GLY A 241 -1.56 10.74 20.30
C GLY A 241 -3.05 11.07 20.21
N ASP A 242 -3.45 12.31 19.95
CA ASP A 242 -4.87 12.71 19.89
C ASP A 242 -5.54 12.32 18.55
N TYR A 243 -4.73 12.04 17.53
CA TYR A 243 -5.15 11.71 16.18
C TYR A 243 -4.26 10.61 15.60
N GLN A 244 -4.78 9.88 14.62
CA GLN A 244 -3.99 8.96 13.81
C GLN A 244 -3.31 9.75 12.68
N PHE A 245 -2.02 9.53 12.45
CA PHE A 245 -1.32 10.08 11.28
C PHE A 245 -0.79 8.92 10.44
N VAL A 246 -1.35 8.76 9.24
CA VAL A 246 -1.09 7.65 8.31
C VAL A 246 -0.43 8.20 7.05
N LEU A 247 0.72 7.61 6.67
CA LEU A 247 1.39 7.83 5.39
C LEU A 247 1.14 6.62 4.48
N GLY A 248 0.58 6.85 3.29
CA GLY A 248 0.36 5.83 2.26
C GLY A 248 1.46 5.79 1.21
N SER A 249 1.74 4.62 0.64
CA SER A 249 2.64 4.44 -0.52
C SER A 249 1.89 4.40 -1.86
N TYR A 250 2.60 4.35 -2.98
CA TYR A 250 2.01 4.50 -4.31
C TYR A 250 2.01 3.19 -5.08
N PRO A 251 0.86 2.73 -5.62
CA PRO A 251 0.83 1.59 -6.51
C PRO A 251 1.37 1.93 -7.91
N SER A 252 1.85 0.91 -8.60
CA SER A 252 2.08 1.00 -10.05
C SER A 252 0.74 1.00 -10.79
N PRO A 253 0.44 1.99 -11.64
CA PRO A 253 -0.69 1.89 -12.56
C PRO A 253 -0.36 1.01 -13.78
N PHE A 254 0.89 0.54 -13.89
CA PHE A 254 1.42 -0.15 -15.07
C PHE A 254 1.77 -1.60 -14.76
N SER A 255 1.57 -2.48 -15.75
CA SER A 255 1.96 -3.89 -15.66
C SER A 255 2.53 -4.39 -16.98
N PRO A 256 3.65 -5.13 -16.98
CA PRO A 256 4.08 -5.88 -18.16
C PRO A 256 3.17 -7.08 -18.49
N ASP A 257 2.16 -7.37 -17.65
CA ASP A 257 1.26 -8.52 -17.79
C ASP A 257 -0.03 -8.20 -18.57
N VAL A 258 -0.14 -7.04 -19.24
CA VAL A 258 -1.36 -6.64 -19.98
C VAL A 258 -1.81 -7.65 -21.05
N GLU A 259 -0.89 -8.49 -21.53
CA GLU A 259 -1.18 -9.54 -22.51
C GLU A 259 -1.88 -10.77 -21.90
N ASP A 260 -1.95 -10.88 -20.57
CA ASP A 260 -2.75 -11.90 -19.88
C ASP A 260 -4.25 -11.55 -19.92
N ASN A 261 -4.64 -10.33 -20.30
CA ASN A 261 -6.03 -9.91 -20.32
C ASN A 261 -6.81 -10.60 -21.47
N PRO A 262 -7.75 -11.52 -21.18
CA PRO A 262 -8.54 -12.19 -22.21
C PRO A 262 -9.51 -11.25 -22.94
N LYS A 263 -9.80 -10.08 -22.35
CA LYS A 263 -10.64 -9.01 -22.90
C LYS A 263 -9.81 -7.78 -23.25
N PHE A 264 -8.56 -7.96 -23.70
CA PHE A 264 -7.65 -6.87 -23.98
C PHE A 264 -8.30 -5.84 -24.92
N PRO A 265 -8.49 -4.58 -24.48
CA PRO A 265 -9.20 -3.57 -25.25
C PRO A 265 -8.40 -3.07 -26.46
N GLY A 266 -7.15 -3.48 -26.61
CA GLY A 266 -6.21 -2.91 -27.57
C GLY A 266 -5.38 -1.78 -26.94
N TRP A 267 -4.17 -1.58 -27.47
CA TRP A 267 -3.20 -0.62 -26.95
C TRP A 267 -3.74 0.82 -26.91
N ASP A 268 -4.38 1.26 -28.01
CA ASP A 268 -4.87 2.63 -28.15
C ASP A 268 -6.17 2.85 -27.36
N GLN A 269 -7.16 1.96 -27.54
CA GLN A 269 -8.47 2.10 -26.88
C GLN A 269 -8.38 1.92 -25.37
N GLY A 270 -7.49 1.05 -24.88
CA GLY A 270 -7.24 0.85 -23.45
C GLY A 270 -6.34 1.92 -22.83
N GLY A 271 -5.65 2.74 -23.64
CA GLY A 271 -4.67 3.71 -23.15
C GLY A 271 -3.41 3.07 -22.54
N CYS A 272 -3.08 1.82 -22.91
CA CYS A 272 -1.83 1.13 -22.50
C CYS A 272 -0.64 1.59 -23.35
N LEU A 273 -0.50 2.90 -23.52
CA LEU A 273 0.43 3.51 -24.47
C LEU A 273 1.81 3.77 -23.86
N ILE A 274 2.33 2.78 -23.14
CA ILE A 274 3.69 2.70 -22.62
C ILE A 274 4.25 1.32 -23.00
N TYR A 275 5.50 1.24 -23.47
CA TYR A 275 6.10 -0.04 -23.83
C TYR A 275 6.17 -1.00 -22.62
N LEU A 276 6.02 -2.30 -22.85
CA LEU A 276 6.07 -3.32 -21.79
C LEU A 276 7.31 -3.22 -20.89
N LYS A 277 8.49 -2.91 -21.46
CA LYS A 277 9.72 -2.70 -20.70
C LYS A 277 9.64 -1.47 -19.79
N ASP A 278 9.00 -0.41 -20.23
CA ASP A 278 8.81 0.79 -19.41
C ASP A 278 7.70 0.58 -18.35
N GLN A 279 6.70 -0.26 -18.64
CA GLN A 279 5.72 -0.70 -17.64
C GLN A 279 6.38 -1.57 -16.56
N ALA A 280 7.25 -2.52 -16.95
CA ALA A 280 8.07 -3.28 -16.03
C ALA A 280 9.01 -2.37 -15.22
N PHE A 281 9.51 -1.28 -15.80
CA PHE A 281 10.38 -0.32 -15.08
C PHE A 281 9.62 0.34 -13.94
N GLY A 282 8.40 0.81 -14.22
CA GLY A 282 7.50 1.35 -13.20
C GLY A 282 7.23 0.33 -12.09
N ARG A 283 6.67 -0.84 -12.45
CA ARG A 283 6.19 -1.84 -11.49
C ARG A 283 7.31 -2.55 -10.72
N ASN A 284 8.34 -3.00 -11.41
CA ASN A 284 9.36 -3.90 -10.83
C ASN A 284 10.55 -3.13 -10.22
N LYS A 285 10.75 -1.85 -10.57
CA LYS A 285 11.90 -1.05 -10.10
C LYS A 285 11.50 0.23 -9.40
N VAL A 286 10.81 1.16 -10.07
CA VAL A 286 10.53 2.50 -9.52
C VAL A 286 9.63 2.42 -8.28
N VAL A 287 8.50 1.71 -8.37
CA VAL A 287 7.54 1.61 -7.27
C VAL A 287 8.14 0.92 -6.04
N PRO A 288 8.85 -0.23 -6.16
CA PRO A 288 9.53 -0.82 -5.00
C PRO A 288 10.60 0.08 -4.38
N LEU A 289 11.36 0.85 -5.18
CA LEU A 289 12.33 1.82 -4.65
C LEU A 289 11.62 2.93 -3.86
N PHE A 290 10.50 3.43 -4.39
CA PHE A 290 9.75 4.52 -3.79
C PHE A 290 8.98 4.08 -2.54
N GLU A 291 8.35 2.90 -2.56
CA GLU A 291 7.73 2.25 -1.39
C GLU A 291 8.71 2.21 -0.22
N ARG A 292 9.93 1.72 -0.43
CA ARG A 292 10.94 1.64 0.63
C ARG A 292 11.30 3.01 1.20
N ALA A 293 11.39 4.02 0.34
CA ALA A 293 11.69 5.38 0.75
C ALA A 293 10.54 6.00 1.56
N VAL A 294 9.30 5.87 1.10
CA VAL A 294 8.10 6.32 1.83
C VAL A 294 7.98 5.60 3.17
N ARG A 295 8.17 4.29 3.20
CA ARG A 295 8.20 3.50 4.45
C ARG A 295 9.29 3.98 5.40
N GLN A 296 10.48 4.28 4.89
CA GLN A 296 11.59 4.79 5.68
C GLN A 296 11.26 6.19 6.23
N ALA A 297 10.62 7.06 5.46
CA ALA A 297 10.13 8.35 5.94
C ALA A 297 9.09 8.17 7.07
N ALA A 298 8.15 7.23 6.93
CA ALA A 298 7.20 6.91 8.00
C ALA A 298 7.92 6.48 9.29
N LYS A 299 8.90 5.59 9.17
CA LYS A 299 9.72 5.13 10.30
C LYS A 299 10.52 6.26 10.95
N ASN A 300 11.17 7.10 10.15
CA ASN A 300 12.00 8.22 10.63
C ASN A 300 11.18 9.29 11.36
N THR A 301 9.92 9.47 10.96
CA THR A 301 9.02 10.47 11.52
C THR A 301 8.04 9.90 12.54
N GLY A 302 8.03 8.57 12.72
CA GLY A 302 7.16 7.86 13.66
C GLY A 302 5.68 7.94 13.33
N VAL A 303 5.31 8.14 12.05
CA VAL A 303 3.90 8.06 11.60
C VAL A 303 3.56 6.63 11.20
N ARG A 304 2.27 6.30 11.20
CA ARG A 304 1.80 4.97 10.80
C ARG A 304 1.93 4.82 9.28
N TYR A 305 2.24 3.62 8.82
CA TYR A 305 2.48 3.33 7.42
C TYR A 305 1.40 2.43 6.83
N LEU A 306 0.79 2.84 5.73
CA LEU A 306 -0.13 2.02 4.96
C LEU A 306 0.52 1.71 3.60
N ASP A 307 1.01 0.49 3.44
CA ASP A 307 1.59 0.06 2.19
C ASP A 307 0.49 -0.26 1.17
N THR A 308 0.38 0.60 0.16
CA THR A 308 -0.54 0.49 -0.97
C THR A 308 0.21 0.28 -2.29
N SER A 309 1.52 0.01 -2.24
CA SER A 309 2.39 -0.13 -3.41
C SER A 309 2.01 -1.28 -4.34
N ARG A 310 1.27 -2.25 -3.80
CA ARG A 310 0.83 -3.45 -4.50
C ARG A 310 -0.68 -3.52 -4.67
N LEU A 311 -1.39 -2.43 -4.33
CA LEU A 311 -2.86 -2.41 -4.32
C LEU A 311 -3.45 -2.66 -5.71
N LEU A 312 -2.81 -2.13 -6.76
CA LEU A 312 -3.30 -2.25 -8.14
C LEU A 312 -2.77 -3.47 -8.88
N HIS A 313 -2.00 -4.36 -8.24
CA HIS A 313 -1.56 -5.59 -8.89
C HIS A 313 -2.76 -6.44 -9.32
N GLY A 314 -2.83 -6.82 -10.60
CA GLY A 314 -3.99 -7.50 -11.19
C GLY A 314 -5.08 -6.54 -11.71
N HIS A 315 -4.95 -5.26 -11.37
CA HIS A 315 -5.90 -4.19 -11.65
C HIS A 315 -5.20 -2.96 -12.29
N GLU A 316 -4.02 -3.14 -12.87
CA GLU A 316 -3.31 -2.07 -13.57
C GLU A 316 -4.02 -1.70 -14.89
N VAL A 317 -3.54 -0.65 -15.55
CA VAL A 317 -4.07 -0.25 -16.87
C VAL A 317 -4.07 -1.42 -17.83
N CYS A 318 -5.20 -1.62 -18.51
CA CYS A 318 -5.44 -2.68 -19.50
C CYS A 318 -5.41 -4.12 -19.00
N THR A 319 -5.45 -4.34 -17.69
CA THR A 319 -5.85 -5.64 -17.10
C THR A 319 -7.37 -5.86 -17.27
N ASP A 320 -7.88 -7.04 -16.91
CA ASP A 320 -9.31 -7.39 -17.11
C ASP A 320 -10.26 -6.52 -16.27
N THR A 321 -9.84 -6.12 -15.06
CA THR A 321 -10.63 -5.31 -14.13
C THR A 321 -9.82 -4.11 -13.61
N PRO A 322 -9.55 -3.10 -14.46
CA PRO A 322 -8.61 -2.05 -14.10
C PRO A 322 -9.16 -1.14 -12.99
N TRP A 323 -8.31 -0.86 -12.01
CA TRP A 323 -8.49 0.14 -10.95
C TRP A 323 -7.74 1.43 -11.23
N ALA A 324 -7.02 1.50 -12.35
CA ALA A 324 -6.37 2.71 -12.87
C ALA A 324 -6.89 3.08 -14.26
N ARG A 325 -6.82 4.37 -14.60
CA ARG A 325 -7.10 4.88 -15.95
C ARG A 325 -5.91 4.71 -16.88
N GLY A 326 -6.19 4.30 -18.12
CA GLY A 326 -5.22 4.41 -19.21
C GLY A 326 -4.90 5.85 -19.57
N LEU A 327 -3.99 6.02 -20.53
CA LEU A 327 -3.70 7.33 -21.12
C LEU A 327 -4.97 7.93 -21.73
N THR A 328 -5.29 9.17 -21.35
CA THR A 328 -6.35 9.95 -21.98
C THR A 328 -5.78 11.22 -22.62
N PHE A 329 -6.30 11.57 -23.80
CA PHE A 329 -5.89 12.78 -24.52
C PHE A 329 -6.66 14.03 -24.05
N VAL A 330 -7.92 13.84 -23.65
CA VAL A 330 -8.75 14.88 -23.03
C VAL A 330 -8.66 14.72 -21.53
N GLY A 331 -8.32 15.79 -20.80
CA GLY A 331 -8.05 15.70 -19.37
C GLY A 331 -6.82 14.84 -19.07
N SER A 332 -5.74 14.99 -19.85
CA SER A 332 -4.55 14.14 -19.79
C SER A 332 -3.89 14.04 -18.41
N GLN A 333 -4.12 15.02 -17.53
CA GLN A 333 -3.74 14.98 -16.11
C GLN A 333 -4.34 13.77 -15.35
N GLN A 334 -5.50 13.25 -15.79
CA GLN A 334 -6.17 12.09 -15.21
C GLN A 334 -5.54 10.75 -15.59
N SER A 335 -4.61 10.75 -16.57
CA SER A 335 -3.97 9.53 -17.05
C SER A 335 -3.23 8.83 -15.92
N PHE A 336 -3.35 7.50 -15.86
CA PHE A 336 -2.60 6.65 -14.94
C PHE A 336 -2.92 6.86 -13.44
N HIS A 337 -4.04 7.53 -13.14
CA HIS A 337 -4.55 7.66 -11.78
C HIS A 337 -5.60 6.57 -11.48
N PRO A 338 -5.82 6.26 -10.19
CA PRO A 338 -6.91 5.39 -9.77
C PRO A 338 -8.26 5.89 -10.29
N ASN A 339 -9.08 4.97 -10.76
CA ASN A 339 -10.47 5.26 -11.08
C ASN A 339 -11.35 5.08 -9.81
N GLU A 340 -12.67 5.19 -9.97
CA GLU A 340 -13.62 5.03 -8.86
C GLU A 340 -13.41 3.73 -8.07
N ALA A 341 -13.24 2.59 -8.76
CA ALA A 341 -13.00 1.29 -8.12
C ALA A 341 -11.66 1.24 -7.37
N GLY A 342 -10.61 1.85 -7.92
CA GLY A 342 -9.34 2.03 -7.20
C GLY A 342 -9.48 2.86 -5.93
N HIS A 343 -10.27 3.94 -5.97
CA HIS A 343 -10.58 4.72 -4.78
C HIS A 343 -11.47 3.99 -3.77
N THR A 344 -12.36 3.10 -4.22
CA THR A 344 -13.07 2.17 -3.33
C THR A 344 -12.10 1.26 -2.60
N ALA A 345 -11.16 0.65 -3.33
CA ALA A 345 -10.11 -0.21 -2.75
C ALA A 345 -9.26 0.52 -1.69
N TYR A 346 -8.83 1.75 -1.96
CA TYR A 346 -8.18 2.60 -0.96
C TYR A 346 -9.08 2.87 0.24
N GLY A 347 -10.35 3.20 0.01
CA GLY A 347 -11.32 3.50 1.05
C GLY A 347 -11.56 2.33 2.00
N ASP A 348 -11.65 1.11 1.48
CA ASP A 348 -11.82 -0.12 2.27
C ASP A 348 -10.61 -0.38 3.18
N CYS A 349 -9.39 -0.25 2.65
CA CYS A 349 -8.18 -0.40 3.44
C CYS A 349 -8.00 0.71 4.47
N LEU A 350 -8.32 1.95 4.12
CA LEU A 350 -8.25 3.08 5.06
C LEU A 350 -9.27 2.92 6.19
N THR A 351 -10.47 2.44 5.88
CA THR A 351 -11.50 2.06 6.86
C THR A 351 -10.96 1.01 7.84
N ALA A 352 -10.40 -0.08 7.30
CA ALA A 352 -9.87 -1.17 8.11
C ALA A 352 -8.68 -0.72 8.96
N PHE A 353 -7.78 0.12 8.44
CA PHE A 353 -6.61 0.58 9.16
C PHE A 353 -6.95 1.62 10.24
N TYR A 354 -7.94 2.48 9.98
CA TYR A 354 -8.48 3.42 10.95
C TYR A 354 -9.10 2.70 12.16
N ALA A 355 -9.81 1.60 11.91
CA ALA A 355 -10.39 0.75 12.95
C ALA A 355 -9.34 -0.01 13.80
N ASN A 356 -8.07 -0.01 13.38
CA ASN A 356 -6.97 -0.70 14.05
C ASN A 356 -5.85 0.29 14.48
N PRO A 357 -6.11 1.24 15.40
CA PRO A 357 -5.16 2.28 15.78
C PRO A 357 -3.86 1.74 16.41
N GLY A 358 -3.86 0.51 16.94
CA GLY A 358 -2.68 -0.14 17.51
C GLY A 358 -1.70 -0.71 16.49
N TRP A 359 -2.01 -0.68 15.19
CA TRP A 359 -1.11 -1.16 14.14
C TRP A 359 -0.23 -0.02 13.64
N SER A 360 1.09 -0.16 13.80
CA SER A 360 2.06 0.80 13.27
C SER A 360 2.13 0.78 11.75
N GLU A 361 1.92 -0.40 11.16
CA GLU A 361 1.96 -0.61 9.71
C GLU A 361 1.01 -1.72 9.25
N ALA A 362 0.59 -1.63 7.99
CA ALA A 362 -0.25 -2.62 7.31
C ALA A 362 -0.06 -2.55 5.78
N THR A 363 -0.32 -3.66 5.08
CA THR A 363 -0.31 -3.74 3.62
C THR A 363 -1.72 -3.96 3.08
N CYS A 364 -2.08 -3.22 2.04
CA CYS A 364 -3.35 -3.25 1.34
C CYS A 364 -3.16 -3.87 -0.05
N VAL A 365 -3.86 -4.97 -0.33
CA VAL A 365 -3.73 -5.77 -1.56
C VAL A 365 -5.03 -6.53 -1.86
N ASP A 366 -5.25 -6.95 -3.11
CA ASP A 366 -6.25 -7.98 -3.46
C ASP A 366 -5.54 -9.27 -3.93
N PRO A 367 -5.14 -10.14 -3.00
CA PRO A 367 -4.25 -11.26 -3.33
C PRO A 367 -4.93 -12.42 -4.06
N ALA A 368 -6.25 -12.39 -4.23
CA ALA A 368 -7.01 -13.45 -4.87
C ALA A 368 -7.87 -12.94 -6.04
N SER A 369 -7.48 -11.81 -6.64
CA SER A 369 -8.13 -11.18 -7.79
C SER A 369 -9.66 -11.05 -7.60
N THR A 370 -10.10 -10.78 -6.38
CA THR A 370 -11.53 -10.83 -6.01
C THR A 370 -12.29 -9.56 -6.38
N GLY A 371 -11.59 -8.51 -6.81
CA GLY A 371 -12.10 -7.16 -6.92
C GLY A 371 -12.32 -6.50 -5.55
N THR A 372 -11.73 -7.04 -4.47
CA THR A 372 -11.92 -6.54 -3.09
C THR A 372 -10.59 -6.44 -2.37
N ALA A 373 -10.22 -5.21 -1.99
CA ALA A 373 -9.00 -4.97 -1.24
C ALA A 373 -9.08 -5.55 0.18
N THR A 374 -7.98 -6.17 0.61
CA THR A 374 -7.79 -6.79 1.91
C THR A 374 -6.62 -6.15 2.64
N LEU A 375 -6.80 -5.87 3.93
CA LEU A 375 -5.76 -5.30 4.80
C LEU A 375 -5.07 -6.40 5.61
N TYR A 376 -3.75 -6.53 5.43
CA TYR A 376 -2.89 -7.39 6.22
C TYR A 376 -2.12 -6.55 7.24
N ARG A 377 -2.03 -7.04 8.49
CA ARG A 377 -1.18 -6.41 9.51
C ARG A 377 0.28 -6.63 9.16
N GLY A 378 1.11 -5.58 9.25
CA GLY A 378 2.50 -5.68 8.86
C GLY A 378 2.68 -5.59 7.35
N LEU A 379 3.92 -5.83 6.91
CA LEU A 379 4.28 -5.96 5.49
C LEU A 379 4.17 -7.42 5.05
N LEU A 380 4.01 -7.64 3.74
CA LEU A 380 4.11 -8.98 3.18
C LEU A 380 5.57 -9.48 3.28
N ASP A 381 5.74 -10.68 3.82
CA ASP A 381 7.04 -11.32 4.03
C ASP A 381 7.40 -12.21 2.83
N PHE A 382 7.98 -11.61 1.79
CA PHE A 382 8.50 -12.34 0.64
C PHE A 382 9.84 -12.99 0.98
N ARG A 383 9.97 -14.28 0.65
CA ARG A 383 11.11 -15.12 0.97
C ARG A 383 11.55 -15.89 -0.27
N GLN A 384 12.84 -16.11 -0.42
CA GLN A 384 13.31 -17.08 -1.41
C GLN A 384 13.07 -18.50 -0.90
N LEU A 385 12.68 -19.39 -1.81
CA LEU A 385 12.50 -20.81 -1.54
C LEU A 385 13.75 -21.55 -1.99
N ARG A 386 14.68 -21.80 -1.07
CA ARG A 386 15.96 -22.42 -1.39
C ARG A 386 15.94 -23.91 -1.12
N ASN A 387 16.33 -24.70 -2.11
CA ASN A 387 16.40 -26.14 -2.00
C ASN A 387 17.51 -26.55 -1.02
N THR A 388 17.18 -27.39 -0.05
CA THR A 388 18.12 -27.76 1.03
C THR A 388 19.26 -28.67 0.56
N LYS A 389 19.11 -29.35 -0.58
CA LYS A 389 20.15 -30.21 -1.17
C LYS A 389 21.03 -29.45 -2.17
N THR A 390 20.41 -28.73 -3.10
CA THR A 390 21.11 -28.14 -4.25
C THR A 390 21.52 -26.69 -4.03
N SER A 391 21.00 -26.03 -2.98
CA SER A 391 21.13 -24.58 -2.76
C SER A 391 20.54 -23.69 -3.87
N LEU A 392 19.79 -24.25 -4.84
CA LEU A 392 19.09 -23.50 -5.87
C LEU A 392 17.78 -22.92 -5.33
N CYS A 393 17.37 -21.78 -5.84
CA CYS A 393 16.10 -21.12 -5.50
C CYS A 393 15.01 -21.45 -6.53
N VAL A 394 13.75 -21.48 -6.09
CA VAL A 394 12.61 -21.42 -7.00
C VAL A 394 12.64 -20.08 -7.72
N ASP A 395 12.44 -20.11 -9.03
CA ASP A 395 12.60 -18.97 -9.94
C ASP A 395 11.47 -18.95 -10.96
N SER A 396 10.82 -17.80 -11.15
CA SER A 396 9.93 -17.60 -12.29
C SER A 396 10.72 -17.31 -13.56
N GLU A 397 10.54 -18.19 -14.55
CA GLU A 397 11.31 -18.20 -15.80
C GLU A 397 11.34 -16.81 -16.45
N GLY A 398 12.56 -16.33 -16.74
CA GLY A 398 12.77 -15.09 -17.47
C GLY A 398 12.23 -13.84 -16.77
N TYR A 399 12.12 -13.85 -15.44
CA TYR A 399 11.60 -12.73 -14.66
C TYR A 399 10.13 -12.39 -14.96
N SER A 400 9.40 -13.30 -15.62
CA SER A 400 8.02 -13.05 -16.03
C SER A 400 7.02 -13.37 -14.92
N THR A 401 5.89 -12.69 -14.97
CA THR A 401 4.70 -12.95 -14.12
C THR A 401 3.50 -13.39 -14.95
N ARG A 402 3.69 -13.64 -16.24
CA ARG A 402 2.60 -14.06 -17.11
C ARG A 402 2.02 -15.42 -16.70
N VAL A 403 0.72 -15.55 -16.89
CA VAL A 403 0.02 -16.81 -16.66
C VAL A 403 0.62 -17.92 -17.54
N GLY A 404 0.90 -19.07 -16.92
CA GLY A 404 1.49 -20.24 -17.58
C GLY A 404 3.02 -20.28 -17.60
N TYR A 405 3.71 -19.23 -17.13
CA TYR A 405 5.17 -19.28 -16.99
C TYR A 405 5.59 -20.29 -15.93
N ARG A 406 6.60 -21.08 -16.27
CA ARG A 406 7.07 -22.18 -15.44
C ARG A 406 7.92 -21.67 -14.29
N LEU A 407 7.91 -22.44 -13.21
CA LEU A 407 8.90 -22.30 -12.16
C LEU A 407 10.10 -23.19 -12.44
N LEU A 408 11.29 -22.70 -12.14
CA LEU A 408 12.57 -23.37 -12.34
C LEU A 408 13.34 -23.45 -11.01
N ALA A 409 14.26 -24.40 -10.90
CA ALA A 409 15.36 -24.34 -9.94
C ALA A 409 16.51 -23.55 -10.57
N TRP A 410 16.89 -22.43 -9.97
CA TRP A 410 17.92 -21.53 -10.50
C TRP A 410 18.89 -21.05 -9.42
N ASN A 411 20.02 -20.46 -9.83
CA ASN A 411 20.91 -19.83 -8.89
C ASN A 411 20.17 -18.70 -8.15
N CYS A 412 20.32 -18.64 -6.82
CA CYS A 412 19.70 -17.58 -6.03
C CYS A 412 20.32 -16.21 -6.37
N THR A 413 19.54 -15.33 -6.97
CA THR A 413 19.94 -13.96 -7.37
C THR A 413 19.43 -12.90 -6.39
N GLY A 414 18.41 -13.25 -5.60
CA GLY A 414 17.68 -12.30 -4.75
C GLY A 414 16.73 -11.38 -5.52
N GLY A 415 16.51 -11.62 -6.81
CA GLY A 415 15.52 -10.90 -7.62
C GLY A 415 14.08 -11.21 -7.20
N GLY A 416 13.15 -10.31 -7.52
CA GLY A 416 11.73 -10.49 -7.20
C GLY A 416 11.08 -11.69 -7.88
N ASN A 417 11.66 -12.19 -8.98
CA ASN A 417 11.20 -13.43 -9.63
C ASN A 417 11.53 -14.70 -8.82
N GLN A 418 12.26 -14.56 -7.70
CA GLN A 418 12.56 -15.64 -6.76
C GLN A 418 11.97 -15.40 -5.37
N GLY A 419 11.27 -14.28 -5.16
CA GLY A 419 10.59 -13.97 -3.91
C GLY A 419 9.20 -14.55 -3.89
N PHE A 420 8.84 -15.27 -2.82
CA PHE A 420 7.52 -15.84 -2.65
C PHE A 420 6.94 -15.49 -1.27
N TRP A 421 5.68 -15.09 -1.26
CA TRP A 421 4.91 -14.89 -0.03
C TRP A 421 3.89 -16.02 0.08
N ARG A 422 3.88 -16.69 1.22
CA ARG A 422 2.83 -17.65 1.54
C ARG A 422 1.77 -16.94 2.37
N ASP A 423 0.59 -16.77 1.82
CA ASP A 423 -0.51 -16.12 2.53
C ASP A 423 -0.85 -16.88 3.82
N PRO A 424 -0.73 -16.27 5.01
CA PRO A 424 -1.03 -16.93 6.28
C PRO A 424 -2.52 -17.32 6.41
N ALA A 425 -3.44 -16.65 5.71
CA ALA A 425 -4.87 -16.92 5.79
C ALA A 425 -5.30 -18.09 4.90
N THR A 426 -4.76 -18.16 3.68
CA THR A 426 -5.23 -19.10 2.65
C THR A 426 -4.23 -20.19 2.31
N ALA A 427 -2.96 -20.04 2.72
CA ALA A 427 -1.84 -20.90 2.34
C ALA A 427 -1.49 -20.88 0.84
N SER A 428 -2.03 -19.96 0.04
CA SER A 428 -1.55 -19.77 -1.33
C SER A 428 -0.13 -19.23 -1.36
N LEU A 429 0.60 -19.61 -2.40
CA LEU A 429 2.00 -19.22 -2.59
C LEU A 429 2.06 -18.22 -3.75
N HIS A 430 2.38 -16.96 -3.44
CA HIS A 430 2.34 -15.82 -4.35
C HIS A 430 3.76 -15.41 -4.74
N ILE A 431 3.96 -14.98 -5.98
CA ILE A 431 5.25 -14.42 -6.43
C ILE A 431 5.37 -12.94 -6.06
N GLU A 432 6.57 -12.48 -5.71
CA GLU A 432 6.81 -11.10 -5.29
C GLU A 432 6.60 -10.08 -6.42
N LEU A 433 6.97 -10.41 -7.65
CA LEU A 433 6.81 -9.47 -8.77
C LEU A 433 5.35 -9.07 -9.00
N ASN A 434 4.44 -10.01 -8.77
CA ASN A 434 3.01 -9.77 -8.84
C ASN A 434 2.28 -10.72 -7.88
N HIS A 435 1.90 -10.24 -6.70
CA HIS A 435 1.24 -11.10 -5.69
C HIS A 435 -0.13 -11.61 -6.17
N ASP A 436 -0.72 -11.03 -7.21
CA ASP A 436 -1.92 -11.53 -7.88
C ASP A 436 -1.67 -12.85 -8.67
N ARG A 437 -0.41 -13.32 -8.71
CA ARG A 437 -0.01 -14.58 -9.33
C ARG A 437 0.36 -15.63 -8.28
N CYS A 438 -0.29 -16.78 -8.37
CA CYS A 438 -0.15 -17.91 -7.47
C CYS A 438 0.55 -19.10 -8.15
N VAL A 439 1.31 -19.85 -7.36
CA VAL A 439 1.91 -21.13 -7.77
C VAL A 439 0.86 -22.22 -7.76
N GLY A 440 0.66 -22.88 -8.90
CA GLY A 440 -0.23 -24.04 -9.04
C GLY A 440 0.21 -24.99 -10.15
N PRO A 441 -0.48 -26.14 -10.31
CA PRO A 441 -0.19 -27.10 -11.37
C PRO A 441 -0.59 -26.58 -12.75
N ALA A 442 0.15 -26.94 -13.78
CA ALA A 442 -0.28 -26.78 -15.16
C ALA A 442 -1.55 -27.60 -15.43
N GLY A 443 -2.66 -26.91 -15.63
CA GLY A 443 -3.99 -27.52 -15.78
C GLY A 443 -4.66 -27.87 -14.44
N PRO A 444 -5.85 -28.50 -14.48
CA PRO A 444 -6.68 -28.69 -13.28
C PRO A 444 -6.20 -29.84 -12.35
N ALA A 445 -5.33 -30.73 -12.84
CA ALA A 445 -4.96 -31.94 -12.13
C ALA A 445 -3.82 -31.71 -11.12
N VAL A 446 -4.06 -32.08 -9.85
CA VAL A 446 -3.03 -32.09 -8.80
C VAL A 446 -2.43 -33.49 -8.70
N ALA A 447 -1.51 -33.80 -9.62
CA ALA A 447 -0.89 -35.13 -9.74
C ALA A 447 0.62 -35.03 -9.99
N PRO A 448 1.40 -36.08 -9.63
CA PRO A 448 2.81 -36.16 -9.97
C PRO A 448 3.06 -35.99 -11.47
N GLY A 449 4.11 -35.24 -11.84
CA GLY A 449 4.48 -34.92 -13.22
C GLY A 449 3.84 -33.64 -13.78
N ALA A 450 2.83 -33.07 -13.10
CA ALA A 450 2.29 -31.77 -13.52
C ALA A 450 3.33 -30.66 -13.25
N ALA A 451 3.64 -29.85 -14.26
CA ALA A 451 4.54 -28.71 -14.10
C ALA A 451 3.98 -27.71 -13.09
N ALA A 452 4.83 -27.08 -12.29
CA ALA A 452 4.45 -25.94 -11.46
C ALA A 452 4.62 -24.65 -12.28
N GLN A 453 3.58 -23.82 -12.28
CA GLN A 453 3.54 -22.58 -13.06
C GLN A 453 2.84 -21.47 -12.29
N LEU A 454 3.07 -20.24 -12.73
CA LEU A 454 2.30 -19.08 -12.31
C LEU A 454 0.91 -19.08 -12.94
N GLN A 455 -0.09 -18.72 -12.16
CA GLN A 455 -1.50 -18.62 -12.55
C GLN A 455 -2.13 -17.42 -11.86
N GLU A 456 -3.25 -16.92 -12.40
CA GLU A 456 -4.12 -16.01 -11.66
C GLU A 456 -4.50 -16.64 -10.31
N CYS A 457 -4.41 -15.88 -9.23
CA CYS A 457 -4.84 -16.35 -7.93
C CYS A 457 -6.37 -16.48 -7.91
N THR A 458 -6.89 -17.71 -7.74
CA THR A 458 -8.34 -17.98 -7.72
C THR A 458 -8.86 -18.30 -6.32
N GLY A 459 -7.96 -18.44 -5.35
CA GLY A 459 -8.26 -19.00 -4.04
C GLY A 459 -8.51 -20.51 -4.03
N ALA A 460 -8.38 -21.22 -5.16
CA ALA A 460 -8.61 -22.65 -5.23
C ALA A 460 -7.57 -23.48 -4.45
N ALA A 461 -7.95 -24.69 -4.01
CA ALA A 461 -7.10 -25.53 -3.15
C ALA A 461 -5.82 -26.03 -3.86
N ASN A 462 -5.83 -26.12 -5.19
CA ASN A 462 -4.67 -26.49 -6.00
C ASN A 462 -3.57 -25.42 -6.05
N GLN A 463 -3.83 -24.22 -5.51
CA GLN A 463 -2.85 -23.13 -5.38
C GLN A 463 -2.32 -22.99 -3.94
N ARG A 464 -2.77 -23.85 -3.02
CA ARG A 464 -2.48 -23.76 -1.58
C ARG A 464 -1.51 -24.86 -1.15
N TRP A 465 -0.52 -24.47 -0.35
CA TRP A 465 0.63 -25.29 0.01
C TRP A 465 0.84 -25.34 1.53
N ALA A 466 0.82 -26.53 2.12
CA ALA A 466 1.20 -26.76 3.50
C ALA A 466 2.72 -26.99 3.59
N VAL A 467 3.38 -26.32 4.54
CA VAL A 467 4.80 -26.55 4.81
C VAL A 467 4.91 -27.60 5.91
N VAL A 468 5.47 -28.77 5.60
CA VAL A 468 5.64 -29.88 6.54
C VAL A 468 7.08 -30.40 6.42
N GLU A 469 7.90 -30.14 7.44
CA GLU A 469 9.31 -30.60 7.48
C GLU A 469 10.10 -30.17 6.23
N GLY A 470 9.90 -28.93 5.77
CA GLY A 470 10.54 -28.38 4.56
C GLY A 470 9.85 -28.76 3.25
N LEU A 471 8.94 -29.72 3.24
CA LEU A 471 8.15 -30.06 2.06
C LEU A 471 7.00 -29.06 1.85
N LEU A 472 6.83 -28.59 0.62
CA LEU A 472 5.64 -27.84 0.19
C LEU A 472 4.59 -28.83 -0.36
N ARG A 473 3.70 -29.32 0.51
CA ARG A 473 2.65 -30.29 0.18
C ARG A 473 1.41 -29.58 -0.35
N SER A 474 0.81 -30.06 -1.43
CA SER A 474 -0.46 -29.51 -1.90
C SER A 474 -1.57 -29.78 -0.87
N THR A 475 -2.39 -28.78 -0.56
CA THR A 475 -3.55 -28.99 0.31
C THR A 475 -4.69 -29.73 -0.39
N ALA A 476 -4.75 -29.68 -1.73
CA ALA A 476 -5.72 -30.42 -2.53
C ALA A 476 -5.36 -31.91 -2.67
N ASN A 477 -4.06 -32.24 -2.66
CA ASN A 477 -3.57 -33.62 -2.66
C ASN A 477 -2.28 -33.72 -1.82
N PRO A 478 -2.38 -34.05 -0.52
CA PRO A 478 -1.23 -34.08 0.39
C PRO A 478 -0.14 -35.11 0.05
N ALA A 479 -0.39 -36.03 -0.89
CA ALA A 479 0.62 -36.96 -1.39
C ALA A 479 1.58 -36.32 -2.41
N VAL A 480 1.34 -35.07 -2.81
CA VAL A 480 2.10 -34.36 -3.84
C VAL A 480 2.81 -33.14 -3.28
N CYS A 481 4.08 -32.99 -3.64
CA CYS A 481 5.00 -31.96 -3.17
C CYS A 481 5.57 -31.14 -4.34
N LEU A 482 5.87 -29.85 -4.14
CA LEU A 482 6.71 -29.09 -5.07
C LEU A 482 8.15 -29.60 -4.99
N ALA A 483 8.72 -29.98 -6.12
CA ALA A 483 10.10 -30.44 -6.23
C ALA A 483 10.67 -30.14 -7.63
N PRO A 484 11.98 -29.90 -7.77
CA PRO A 484 12.59 -29.82 -9.09
C PRO A 484 12.61 -31.19 -9.77
N VAL A 485 12.52 -31.22 -11.10
CA VAL A 485 12.64 -32.47 -11.90
C VAL A 485 14.05 -33.05 -11.89
N ALA A 486 15.04 -32.20 -11.64
CA ALA A 486 16.47 -32.53 -11.61
C ALA A 486 17.23 -31.56 -10.72
N GLU A 487 18.41 -31.97 -10.24
CA GLU A 487 19.25 -31.21 -9.31
C GLU A 487 20.22 -30.25 -10.03
N THR A 488 19.76 -29.61 -11.10
CA THR A 488 20.58 -28.74 -11.97
C THR A 488 19.89 -27.39 -12.22
N PRO A 489 20.64 -26.28 -12.37
CA PRO A 489 20.07 -25.01 -12.80
C PRO A 489 19.26 -25.15 -14.09
N GLY A 490 18.08 -24.54 -14.12
CA GLY A 490 17.14 -24.58 -15.25
C GLY A 490 16.19 -25.78 -15.23
N ALA A 491 16.33 -26.71 -14.27
CA ALA A 491 15.36 -27.78 -14.10
C ALA A 491 13.99 -27.21 -13.72
N ALA A 492 12.93 -27.66 -14.40
CA ALA A 492 11.57 -27.27 -14.05
C ALA A 492 11.22 -27.71 -12.62
N VAL A 493 10.45 -26.89 -11.92
CA VAL A 493 9.75 -27.29 -10.70
C VAL A 493 8.42 -27.91 -11.11
N GLN A 494 8.09 -29.03 -10.47
CA GLN A 494 6.87 -29.79 -10.74
C GLN A 494 6.23 -30.26 -9.44
N LEU A 495 5.04 -30.83 -9.60
CA LEU A 495 4.39 -31.66 -8.62
C LEU A 495 5.02 -33.06 -8.67
N ALA A 496 5.56 -33.54 -7.56
CA ALA A 496 6.15 -34.88 -7.42
C ALA A 496 5.47 -35.64 -6.28
N ALA A 497 5.54 -36.98 -6.30
CA ALA A 497 5.16 -37.75 -5.12
C ALA A 497 6.04 -37.34 -3.94
N CYS A 498 5.42 -37.01 -2.81
CA CYS A 498 6.14 -36.56 -1.62
C CYS A 498 7.06 -37.66 -1.09
N ASN A 499 8.34 -37.34 -0.93
CA ASN A 499 9.33 -38.20 -0.29
C ASN A 499 10.06 -37.42 0.82
N PRO A 500 9.65 -37.57 2.10
CA PRO A 500 10.30 -36.89 3.22
C PRO A 500 11.78 -37.25 3.43
N ALA A 501 12.23 -38.38 2.89
CA ALA A 501 13.64 -38.79 2.98
C ALA A 501 14.53 -38.12 1.91
N ASP A 502 13.94 -37.42 0.93
CA ASP A 502 14.68 -36.76 -0.13
C ASP A 502 14.85 -35.25 0.15
N PRO A 503 16.06 -34.80 0.54
CA PRO A 503 16.30 -33.38 0.77
C PRO A 503 16.19 -32.53 -0.52
N GLY A 504 16.19 -33.17 -1.71
CA GLY A 504 15.90 -32.53 -2.98
C GLY A 504 14.45 -32.05 -3.12
N GLN A 505 13.52 -32.50 -2.27
CA GLN A 505 12.14 -32.00 -2.21
C GLN A 505 11.90 -30.97 -1.09
N SER A 506 12.93 -30.67 -0.29
CA SER A 506 12.82 -29.80 0.88
C SER A 506 13.33 -28.38 0.58
N TRP A 507 12.56 -27.39 1.05
CA TRP A 507 12.77 -25.96 0.82
C TRP A 507 12.91 -25.20 2.14
N SER A 508 13.94 -24.36 2.25
CA SER A 508 14.05 -23.33 3.28
C SER A 508 13.46 -22.01 2.78
N PHE A 509 12.62 -21.40 3.62
CA PHE A 509 12.16 -20.02 3.41
C PHE A 509 13.20 -19.08 4.00
N GLU A 510 13.94 -18.41 3.14
CA GLU A 510 15.05 -17.53 3.52
C GLU A 510 14.74 -16.08 3.14
N PRO A 511 15.26 -15.07 3.87
CA PRO A 511 15.33 -13.72 3.32
C PRO A 511 16.03 -13.76 1.96
N GLN A 512 15.54 -13.01 0.99
CA GLN A 512 16.23 -12.88 -0.29
C GLN A 512 17.62 -12.28 -0.08
N THR A 513 18.63 -12.95 -0.64
CA THR A 513 20.00 -12.45 -0.61
C THR A 513 20.26 -11.67 -1.89
N GLY A 514 19.82 -10.41 -1.91
CA GLY A 514 19.98 -9.50 -3.05
C GLY A 514 19.08 -8.26 -2.93
N GLY A 515 19.35 -7.22 -3.74
CA GLY A 515 18.56 -6.01 -3.89
C GLY A 515 17.70 -6.07 -5.14
N VAL A 516 16.70 -5.20 -5.21
CA VAL A 516 15.74 -5.14 -6.33
C VAL A 516 16.43 -4.68 -7.61
N GLY A 517 16.43 -5.52 -8.65
CA GLY A 517 16.92 -5.17 -10.00
C GLY A 517 18.42 -4.87 -10.08
N PHE A 518 19.28 -5.86 -9.83
CA PHE A 518 20.71 -5.79 -10.10
C PHE A 518 21.09 -5.74 -11.59
N GLY A 519 21.15 -4.51 -12.08
CA GLY A 519 21.64 -4.14 -13.40
C GLY A 519 20.73 -3.10 -14.04
N HIS A 520 21.08 -2.68 -15.25
CA HIS A 520 20.22 -1.80 -16.02
C HIS A 520 18.89 -2.47 -16.40
N SER A 521 18.85 -3.79 -16.64
CA SER A 521 17.72 -4.48 -17.30
C SER A 521 17.24 -5.79 -16.68
N ASP A 522 17.78 -6.22 -15.54
CA ASP A 522 17.52 -7.53 -14.92
C ASP A 522 16.17 -7.62 -14.17
N TRP A 523 15.39 -6.55 -14.23
CA TRP A 523 14.02 -6.44 -13.75
C TRP A 523 12.99 -6.49 -14.90
N ILE A 524 13.47 -6.55 -16.15
CA ILE A 524 12.65 -6.62 -17.37
C ILE A 524 12.33 -8.09 -17.65
N PRO A 525 11.04 -8.48 -17.70
CA PRO A 525 10.70 -9.84 -18.05
C PRO A 525 11.06 -10.14 -19.51
N THR A 526 11.50 -11.37 -19.80
CA THR A 526 11.77 -11.82 -21.18
C THR A 526 10.52 -11.74 -22.05
N SER A 527 9.33 -11.83 -21.46
CA SER A 527 8.05 -11.64 -22.13
C SER A 527 7.79 -10.20 -22.61
N ALA A 528 8.61 -9.23 -22.20
CA ALA A 528 8.54 -7.85 -22.69
C ALA A 528 9.47 -7.58 -23.90
N TYR A 529 10.16 -8.59 -24.42
CA TYR A 529 11.08 -8.48 -25.56
C TYR A 529 10.42 -8.78 -26.90
#